data_AF-A0A3B9KTS9-F1
#
_entry.id   AF-A0A3B9KTS9-F1
#
_cell.length_a   1.000
_cell.length_b   1.000
_cell.length_c   1.000
_cell.angle_alpha   90.00
_cell.angle_beta   90.00
_cell.angle_gamma   90.00
#
_symmetry.space_group_name_H-M   'P 1'
#
loop_
_entity.id
_entity.type
_entity.pdbx_description
1 polymer ?
#
loop_
_entity_poly.entity_id
_entity_poly.type
_entity_poly.pdbx_seq_one_letter_code
_entity_poly.pdbx_strand_id
1 'polypeptide(L)'
;MFKYKGLKVKEGDADLPKTRKELFKTVVKDDFYLLAELSLLMLLFSLPLAAAFIGELLMISGAKPHDPAVVFSICFYSGLVEIPLFGVRYIARYASFGVMKKRAHNEAGYIGELFFGYLKKGALRGFLSGCVLGVAVFVWQTASIYVIAYNTNTWIKGLGIGATTLVFMLVYGMVEYFLSVDNFYELKFGGAMKNGFSFAVMHFPLTLLYFVVTMGLPFGLTLLSTWSLIGLAAVFALWGDGLTVLAVTLFSHGLFDKYINSVYHTDYINKGLAAKEPTNERRKDNG
;
A
#
# COMPACT_ATOMS: atom_id res chain seq x y z
N MET A 1 -14.88 -7.11 -21.92
CA MET A 1 -14.99 -5.73 -21.40
C MET A 1 -16.27 -5.66 -20.58
N PHE A 2 -16.17 -5.81 -19.26
CA PHE A 2 -17.34 -5.80 -18.39
C PHE A 2 -17.84 -4.36 -18.26
N LYS A 3 -19.07 -4.09 -18.73
CA LYS A 3 -19.77 -2.82 -18.53
C LYS A 3 -20.12 -2.69 -17.05
N TYR A 4 -19.22 -2.13 -16.25
CA TYR A 4 -19.62 -1.56 -14.97
C TYR A 4 -20.39 -0.27 -15.30
N LYS A 5 -21.72 -0.28 -15.07
CA LYS A 5 -22.50 0.96 -14.96
C LYS A 5 -21.79 1.76 -13.88
N GLY A 6 -21.17 2.88 -14.27
CA GLY A 6 -20.27 3.67 -13.42
C GLY A 6 -20.81 3.80 -12.02
N LEU A 7 -19.89 3.83 -11.04
CA LEU A 7 -20.15 4.07 -9.60
C LEU A 7 -21.59 4.49 -9.36
N LYS A 8 -22.48 3.52 -9.09
CA LYS A 8 -23.90 3.81 -8.88
C LYS A 8 -23.99 4.60 -7.59
N VAL A 9 -23.90 5.91 -7.70
CA VAL A 9 -24.58 6.78 -6.75
C VAL A 9 -26.04 6.39 -6.92
N LYS A 10 -26.60 5.67 -5.95
CA LYS A 10 -28.06 5.58 -5.86
C LYS A 10 -28.54 7.01 -5.69
N GLU A 11 -29.01 7.64 -6.77
CA GLU A 11 -29.87 8.79 -6.64
C GLU A 11 -31.16 8.29 -5.96
N GLY A 12 -31.37 8.76 -4.73
CA GLY A 12 -32.46 8.32 -3.85
C GLY A 12 -32.04 7.23 -2.85
N ASP A 13 -32.02 7.61 -1.57
CA ASP A 13 -32.13 6.73 -0.39
C ASP A 13 -31.09 5.62 -0.17
N ALA A 14 -29.80 5.90 -0.35
CA ALA A 14 -28.80 5.24 0.48
C ALA A 14 -28.07 6.32 1.27
N ASP A 15 -28.37 6.42 2.56
CA ASP A 15 -27.62 7.26 3.50
C ASP A 15 -26.13 7.04 3.25
N LEU A 16 -25.41 8.11 2.87
CA LEU A 16 -23.97 8.06 2.74
C LEU A 16 -23.37 7.48 4.03
N PRO A 17 -22.27 6.71 3.95
CA PRO A 17 -21.65 6.16 5.15
C PRO A 17 -21.28 7.30 6.10
N LYS A 18 -21.59 7.15 7.39
CA LYS A 18 -21.33 8.17 8.42
C LYS A 18 -19.85 8.18 8.82
N THR A 19 -19.17 7.05 8.64
CA THR A 19 -17.76 6.89 9.03
C THR A 19 -16.92 6.24 7.94
N ARG A 20 -15.60 6.47 7.98
CA ARG A 20 -14.65 5.78 7.07
C ARG A 20 -14.69 4.25 7.24
N LYS A 21 -15.05 3.74 8.43
CA LYS A 21 -15.23 2.29 8.68
C LYS A 21 -16.46 1.75 7.97
N GLU A 22 -17.56 2.48 7.98
CA GLU A 22 -18.77 2.12 7.21
C GLU A 22 -18.50 2.20 5.71
N LEU A 23 -17.76 3.22 5.26
CA LEU A 23 -17.34 3.32 3.86
C LEU A 23 -16.48 2.13 3.44
N PHE A 24 -15.52 1.70 4.28
CA PHE A 24 -14.73 0.48 4.01
C PHE A 24 -15.63 -0.73 3.80
N LYS A 25 -16.59 -0.98 4.71
CA LYS A 25 -17.53 -2.10 4.60
C LYS A 25 -18.40 -2.01 3.34
N THR A 26 -18.84 -0.79 3.01
CA THR A 26 -19.67 -0.52 1.82
C THR A 26 -18.89 -0.85 0.55
N VAL A 27 -17.65 -0.36 0.41
CA VAL A 27 -16.82 -0.64 -0.78
C VAL A 27 -16.48 -2.13 -0.87
N VAL A 28 -16.15 -2.79 0.24
CA VAL A 28 -15.85 -4.23 0.25
C VAL A 28 -17.05 -5.07 -0.20
N LYS A 29 -18.26 -4.69 0.21
CA LYS A 29 -19.49 -5.43 -0.10
C LYS A 29 -20.05 -5.10 -1.48
N ASP A 30 -20.16 -3.82 -1.80
CA ASP A 30 -20.93 -3.34 -2.94
C ASP A 30 -20.04 -3.09 -4.18
N ASP A 31 -18.75 -2.85 -3.97
CA ASP A 31 -17.76 -2.59 -5.03
C ASP A 31 -16.66 -3.66 -5.09
N PHE A 32 -17.02 -4.92 -4.81
CA PHE A 32 -16.09 -6.05 -4.89
C PHE A 32 -15.33 -6.09 -6.22
N TYR A 33 -16.02 -5.84 -7.34
CA TYR A 33 -15.45 -5.82 -8.68
C TYR A 33 -14.44 -4.70 -8.90
N LEU A 34 -14.63 -3.52 -8.29
CA LEU A 34 -13.65 -2.44 -8.32
C LEU A 34 -12.33 -2.89 -7.71
N LEU A 35 -12.40 -3.53 -6.53
CA LEU A 35 -11.22 -4.04 -5.83
C LEU A 35 -10.51 -5.12 -6.63
N ALA A 36 -11.27 -6.02 -7.26
CA ALA A 36 -10.72 -7.07 -8.11
C ALA A 36 -10.06 -6.49 -9.37
N GLU A 37 -10.73 -5.56 -10.06
CA GLU A 37 -10.20 -4.93 -11.28
C GLU A 37 -8.91 -4.16 -11.00
N LEU A 38 -8.86 -3.37 -9.92
CA LEU A 38 -7.64 -2.69 -9.50
C LEU A 38 -6.51 -3.68 -9.15
N SER A 39 -6.83 -4.81 -8.51
CA SER A 39 -5.84 -5.85 -8.20
C SER A 39 -5.27 -6.48 -9.47
N LEU A 40 -6.12 -6.81 -10.45
CA LEU A 40 -5.68 -7.36 -11.74
C LEU A 40 -4.82 -6.36 -12.52
N LEU A 41 -5.18 -5.07 -12.52
CA LEU A 41 -4.37 -4.04 -13.15
C LEU A 41 -3.00 -3.90 -12.47
N MET A 42 -2.95 -3.92 -11.14
CA MET A 42 -1.69 -3.89 -10.39
C MET A 42 -0.86 -5.16 -10.59
N LEU A 43 -1.51 -6.32 -10.74
CA LEU A 43 -0.85 -7.58 -11.02
C LEU A 43 -0.03 -7.50 -12.31
N LEU A 44 -0.58 -6.93 -13.38
CA LEU A 44 0.14 -6.79 -14.67
C LEU A 44 1.48 -6.07 -14.51
N PHE A 45 1.52 -5.02 -13.69
CA PHE A 45 2.76 -4.27 -13.41
C PHE A 45 3.66 -4.96 -12.37
N SER A 46 3.15 -5.97 -11.68
CA SER A 46 3.89 -6.76 -10.70
C SER A 46 4.50 -8.03 -11.30
N LEU A 47 4.05 -8.47 -12.48
CA LEU A 47 4.57 -9.67 -13.15
C LEU A 47 6.09 -9.65 -13.34
N PRO A 48 6.74 -8.54 -13.77
CA PRO A 48 8.19 -8.51 -13.90
C PRO A 48 8.91 -8.73 -12.56
N LEU A 49 8.43 -8.09 -11.49
CA LEU A 49 8.98 -8.24 -10.15
C LEU A 49 8.77 -9.67 -9.62
N ALA A 50 7.59 -10.25 -9.83
CA ALA A 50 7.32 -11.63 -9.44
C ALA A 50 8.21 -12.64 -10.19
N ALA A 51 8.44 -12.42 -11.49
CA ALA A 51 9.33 -13.24 -12.28
C ALA A 51 10.79 -13.15 -11.79
N ALA A 52 11.25 -11.95 -11.38
CA ALA A 52 12.57 -11.77 -10.78
C ALA A 52 12.71 -12.55 -9.46
N PHE A 53 11.73 -12.44 -8.56
CA PHE A 53 11.73 -13.21 -7.30
C PHE A 53 11.71 -14.73 -7.53
N ILE A 54 10.92 -15.22 -8.50
CA ILE A 54 10.91 -16.64 -8.85
C ILE A 54 12.28 -17.05 -9.40
N GLY A 55 12.89 -16.24 -10.26
CA GLY A 55 14.23 -16.46 -10.78
C GLY A 55 15.28 -16.55 -9.67
N GLU A 56 15.25 -15.62 -8.72
CA GLU A 56 16.11 -15.63 -7.54
C GLU A 56 15.96 -16.95 -6.76
N LEU A 57 14.72 -17.33 -6.43
CA LEU A 57 14.43 -18.55 -5.68
C LEU A 57 14.96 -19.81 -6.38
N LEU A 58 14.82 -19.88 -7.71
CA LEU A 58 15.34 -20.98 -8.52
C LEU A 58 16.88 -20.99 -8.53
N MET A 59 17.53 -19.83 -8.62
CA MET A 59 19.00 -19.73 -8.54
C MET A 59 19.53 -20.19 -7.18
N ILE A 60 18.89 -19.76 -6.08
CA ILE A 60 19.25 -20.20 -4.72
C ILE A 60 19.06 -21.72 -4.58
N SER A 61 17.95 -22.25 -5.07
CA SER A 61 17.64 -23.70 -4.99
C SER A 61 18.61 -24.55 -5.82
N GLY A 62 19.10 -24.01 -6.93
CA GLY A 62 20.07 -24.67 -7.81
C GLY A 62 21.52 -24.61 -7.34
N ALA A 63 21.86 -23.66 -6.47
CA ALA A 63 23.22 -23.50 -5.94
C ALA A 63 23.55 -24.60 -4.91
N LYS A 64 24.12 -25.72 -5.39
CA LYS A 64 24.67 -26.80 -4.55
C LYS A 64 26.20 -26.77 -4.54
N PRO A 65 26.86 -26.87 -3.36
CA PRO A 65 26.30 -26.69 -2.02
C PRO A 65 25.84 -25.24 -1.80
N HIS A 66 24.93 -25.01 -0.85
CA HIS A 66 24.46 -23.68 -0.45
C HIS A 66 25.56 -22.88 0.27
N ASP A 67 26.64 -22.57 -0.44
CA ASP A 67 27.71 -21.70 0.02
C ASP A 67 27.11 -20.32 0.37
N PRO A 68 27.25 -19.84 1.62
CA PRO A 68 26.75 -18.53 2.02
C PRO A 68 27.21 -17.38 1.12
N ALA A 69 28.42 -17.45 0.55
CA ALA A 69 28.93 -16.42 -0.35
C ALA A 69 28.20 -16.42 -1.70
N VAL A 70 27.83 -17.60 -2.21
CA VAL A 70 27.04 -17.75 -3.44
C VAL A 70 25.62 -17.26 -3.23
N VAL A 71 24.98 -17.65 -2.13
CA VAL A 71 23.62 -17.19 -1.77
C VAL A 71 23.61 -15.66 -1.61
N PHE A 72 24.58 -15.10 -0.88
CA PHE A 72 24.71 -13.65 -0.73
C PHE A 72 24.84 -12.94 -2.09
N SER A 73 25.68 -13.48 -2.98
CA SER A 73 25.87 -12.90 -4.32
C SER A 73 24.59 -12.91 -5.15
N ILE A 74 23.85 -14.04 -5.15
CA ILE A 74 22.56 -14.16 -5.84
C ILE A 74 21.58 -13.10 -5.33
N CYS A 75 21.40 -13.00 -4.01
CA CYS A 75 20.47 -12.04 -3.40
C CYS A 75 20.91 -10.59 -3.64
N PHE A 76 22.21 -10.31 -3.61
CA PHE A 76 22.74 -8.97 -3.89
C PHE A 76 22.43 -8.52 -5.31
N TYR A 77 22.78 -9.33 -6.33
CA TYR A 77 22.55 -8.96 -7.72
C TYR A 77 21.06 -8.99 -8.09
N SER A 78 20.29 -9.94 -7.56
CA SER A 78 18.84 -10.00 -7.77
C SER A 78 18.16 -8.77 -7.16
N GLY A 79 18.51 -8.40 -5.92
CA GLY A 79 17.97 -7.22 -5.27
C GLY A 79 18.27 -5.92 -6.04
N LEU A 80 19.43 -5.79 -6.69
CA LEU A 80 19.71 -4.64 -7.57
C LEU A 80 18.79 -4.59 -8.79
N VAL A 81 18.47 -5.73 -9.39
CA VAL A 81 17.52 -5.84 -10.50
C VAL A 81 16.10 -5.55 -10.03
N GLU A 82 15.74 -5.93 -8.81
CA GLU A 82 14.41 -5.72 -8.25
C GLU A 82 14.08 -4.24 -7.98
N ILE A 83 15.07 -3.40 -7.67
CA ILE A 83 14.86 -1.95 -7.40
C ILE A 83 14.01 -1.28 -8.50
N PRO A 84 14.40 -1.30 -9.79
CA PRO A 84 13.58 -0.71 -10.86
C PRO A 84 12.26 -1.46 -11.09
N LEU A 85 12.17 -2.75 -10.77
CA LEU A 85 10.94 -3.54 -10.92
C LEU A 85 9.90 -3.18 -9.85
N PHE A 86 10.35 -2.86 -8.62
CA PHE A 86 9.52 -2.19 -7.63
C PHE A 86 9.02 -0.84 -8.15
N GLY A 87 9.89 -0.08 -8.83
CA GLY A 87 9.47 1.13 -9.56
C GLY A 87 8.30 0.88 -10.50
N VAL A 88 8.40 -0.12 -11.38
CA VAL A 88 7.32 -0.48 -12.33
C VAL A 88 6.03 -0.85 -11.59
N ARG A 89 6.10 -1.69 -10.55
CA ARG A 89 4.92 -2.05 -9.72
C ARG A 89 4.22 -0.81 -9.15
N TYR A 90 4.99 0.16 -8.65
CA TYR A 90 4.43 1.33 -7.99
C TYR A 90 3.84 2.38 -8.94
N ILE A 91 4.09 2.31 -10.25
CA ILE A 91 3.34 3.10 -11.24
C ILE A 91 1.85 2.76 -11.17
N ALA A 92 1.51 1.47 -11.21
CA ALA A 92 0.13 1.01 -11.10
C ALA A 92 -0.45 1.28 -9.71
N ARG A 93 0.36 1.09 -8.65
CA ARG A 93 -0.09 1.37 -7.28
C ARG A 93 -0.47 2.84 -7.11
N TYR A 94 0.34 3.77 -7.63
CA TYR A 94 0.01 5.21 -7.64
C TYR A 94 -1.33 5.48 -8.32
N ALA A 95 -1.56 4.89 -9.50
CA ALA A 95 -2.82 5.05 -10.22
C ALA A 95 -4.02 4.52 -9.42
N SER A 96 -3.87 3.38 -8.77
CA SER A 96 -4.89 2.79 -7.89
C SER A 96 -5.26 3.70 -6.72
N PHE A 97 -4.30 4.39 -6.09
CA PHE A 97 -4.59 5.38 -5.05
C PHE A 97 -5.43 6.56 -5.59
N GLY A 98 -5.17 7.00 -6.83
CA GLY A 98 -5.97 8.03 -7.48
C GLY A 98 -7.42 7.60 -7.75
N VAL A 99 -7.62 6.38 -8.26
CA VAL A 99 -8.96 5.79 -8.45
C VAL A 99 -9.68 5.65 -7.11
N MET A 100 -8.97 5.14 -6.09
CA MET A 100 -9.54 4.92 -4.77
C MET A 100 -9.89 6.23 -4.05
N LYS A 101 -9.11 7.30 -4.26
CA LYS A 101 -9.45 8.66 -3.79
C LYS A 101 -10.81 9.09 -4.34
N LYS A 102 -11.00 8.99 -5.66
CA LYS A 102 -12.28 9.34 -6.32
C LYS A 102 -13.43 8.54 -5.72
N ARG A 103 -13.23 7.22 -5.55
CA ARG A 103 -14.21 6.37 -4.91
C ARG A 103 -14.53 6.80 -3.48
N ALA A 104 -13.51 7.09 -2.67
CA ALA A 104 -13.65 7.48 -1.28
C ALA A 104 -14.36 8.85 -1.12
N HIS A 105 -14.31 9.69 -2.15
CA HIS A 105 -15.04 10.96 -2.23
C HIS A 105 -16.45 10.83 -2.82
N ASN A 106 -16.87 9.61 -3.17
CA ASN A 106 -18.12 9.36 -3.87
C ASN A 106 -18.21 10.10 -5.22
N GLU A 107 -17.07 10.30 -5.89
CA GLU A 107 -16.99 10.93 -7.21
C GLU A 107 -17.10 9.86 -8.31
N ALA A 108 -17.98 10.07 -9.29
CA ALA A 108 -18.19 9.11 -10.38
C ALA A 108 -17.02 9.08 -11.37
N GLY A 109 -16.84 7.92 -12.03
CA GLY A 109 -15.92 7.76 -13.15
C GLY A 109 -15.72 6.30 -13.54
N TYR A 110 -15.18 6.08 -14.73
CA TYR A 110 -14.86 4.75 -15.25
C TYR A 110 -13.48 4.29 -14.74
N ILE A 111 -13.40 3.09 -14.17
CA ILE A 111 -12.19 2.57 -13.50
C ILE A 111 -10.98 2.61 -14.44
N GLY A 112 -11.10 2.03 -15.64
CA GLY A 112 -10.03 2.03 -16.63
C GLY A 112 -9.57 3.43 -17.04
N GLU A 113 -10.51 4.34 -17.33
CA GLU A 113 -10.18 5.72 -17.71
C GLU A 113 -9.49 6.48 -16.58
N LEU A 114 -10.02 6.36 -15.35
CA LEU A 114 -9.41 6.95 -14.17
C LEU A 114 -8.01 6.37 -13.92
N PHE A 115 -7.88 5.04 -13.96
CA PHE A 115 -6.60 4.36 -13.74
C PHE A 115 -5.54 4.83 -14.74
N PHE A 116 -5.82 4.76 -16.04
CA PHE A 116 -4.86 5.21 -17.06
C PHE A 116 -4.64 6.73 -17.03
N GLY A 117 -5.63 7.51 -16.59
CA GLY A 117 -5.48 8.94 -16.34
C GLY A 117 -4.47 9.24 -15.22
N TYR A 118 -4.63 8.61 -14.05
CA TYR A 118 -3.71 8.77 -12.93
C TYR A 118 -2.33 8.15 -13.21
N LEU A 119 -2.27 7.05 -13.95
CA LEU A 119 -1.02 6.45 -14.41
C LEU A 119 -0.21 7.47 -15.21
N LYS A 120 -0.83 8.15 -16.20
CA LYS A 120 -0.15 9.18 -17.00
C LYS A 120 0.28 10.39 -16.15
N LYS A 121 -0.55 10.83 -15.20
CA LYS A 121 -0.26 11.98 -14.33
C LYS A 121 0.93 11.72 -13.39
N GLY A 122 1.04 10.50 -12.87
CA GLY A 122 1.94 10.18 -11.77
C GLY A 122 2.96 9.09 -12.01
N ALA A 123 3.12 8.58 -13.25
CA ALA A 123 4.02 7.46 -13.54
C ALA A 123 5.43 7.66 -12.97
N LEU A 124 6.06 8.81 -13.21
CA LEU A 124 7.40 9.08 -12.68
C LEU A 124 7.42 9.10 -11.15
N ARG A 125 6.39 9.68 -10.52
CA ARG A 125 6.29 9.76 -9.04
C ARG A 125 6.10 8.37 -8.43
N GLY A 126 5.20 7.57 -9.00
CA GLY A 126 5.01 6.18 -8.63
C GLY A 126 6.30 5.38 -8.79
N PHE A 127 6.96 5.48 -9.94
CA PHE A 127 8.23 4.80 -10.21
C PHE A 127 9.31 5.15 -9.20
N LEU A 128 9.56 6.43 -8.96
CA LEU A 128 10.57 6.87 -7.99
C LEU A 128 10.25 6.40 -6.57
N SER A 129 8.98 6.45 -6.16
CA SER A 129 8.58 5.93 -4.84
C SER A 129 8.76 4.42 -4.72
N GLY A 130 8.51 3.67 -5.81
CA GLY A 130 8.78 2.24 -5.88
C GLY A 130 10.26 1.93 -5.77
N CYS A 131 11.12 2.67 -6.47
CA CYS A 131 12.57 2.50 -6.34
C CYS A 131 13.06 2.78 -4.92
N VAL A 132 12.49 3.77 -4.22
CA VAL A 132 12.81 4.02 -2.80
C VAL A 132 12.45 2.80 -1.93
N LEU A 133 11.28 2.19 -2.15
CA LEU A 133 10.93 0.95 -1.48
C LEU A 133 11.86 -0.21 -1.87
N GLY A 134 12.18 -0.33 -3.16
CA GLY A 134 13.08 -1.35 -3.68
C GLY A 134 14.47 -1.27 -3.05
N VAL A 135 15.01 -0.06 -2.84
CA VAL A 135 16.27 0.14 -2.09
C VAL A 135 16.13 -0.34 -0.64
N ALA A 136 15.01 -0.07 0.02
CA ALA A 136 14.79 -0.57 1.38
C ALA A 136 14.67 -2.09 1.44
N VAL A 137 14.03 -2.72 0.46
CA VAL A 137 13.96 -4.19 0.33
C VAL A 137 15.36 -4.77 0.07
N PHE A 138 16.11 -4.18 -0.86
CA PHE A 138 17.50 -4.56 -1.15
C PHE A 138 18.36 -4.52 0.13
N VAL A 139 18.35 -3.39 0.85
CA VAL A 139 19.11 -3.24 2.10
C VAL A 139 18.65 -4.28 3.13
N TRP A 140 17.34 -4.48 3.30
CA TRP A 140 16.79 -5.45 4.23
C TRP A 140 17.26 -6.88 3.90
N GLN A 141 17.17 -7.29 2.63
CA GLN A 141 17.55 -8.62 2.17
C GLN A 141 19.05 -8.85 2.32
N THR A 142 19.90 -7.96 1.78
CA THR A 142 21.35 -8.13 1.82
C THR A 142 21.89 -8.06 3.25
N ALA A 143 21.38 -7.15 4.07
CA ALA A 143 21.82 -7.04 5.46
C ALA A 143 21.34 -8.23 6.29
N SER A 144 20.11 -8.71 6.08
CA SER A 144 19.60 -9.89 6.78
C SER A 144 20.43 -11.13 6.45
N ILE A 145 20.73 -11.37 5.18
CA ILE A 145 21.53 -12.52 4.76
C ILE A 145 22.96 -12.40 5.28
N TYR A 146 23.57 -11.22 5.19
CA TYR A 146 24.90 -10.98 5.73
C TYR A 146 24.97 -11.31 7.23
N VAL A 147 23.99 -10.81 8.00
CA VAL A 147 23.93 -11.04 9.44
C VAL A 147 23.74 -12.54 9.74
N ILE A 148 22.88 -13.23 8.99
CA ILE A 148 22.64 -14.69 9.15
C ILE A 148 23.89 -15.51 8.82
N ALA A 149 24.58 -15.18 7.73
CA ALA A 149 25.71 -15.92 7.18
C ALA A 149 27.01 -15.74 7.98
N TYR A 150 27.31 -14.51 8.41
CA TYR A 150 28.64 -14.15 8.92
C TYR A 150 28.71 -13.87 10.42
N ASN A 151 27.59 -14.00 11.16
CA ASN A 151 27.61 -13.93 12.61
C ASN A 151 27.33 -15.29 13.23
N THR A 152 27.96 -15.58 14.37
CA THR A 152 27.68 -16.81 15.15
C THR A 152 26.78 -16.51 16.35
N ASN A 153 26.78 -15.27 16.85
CA ASN A 153 25.98 -14.86 18.01
C ASN A 153 24.50 -14.67 17.63
N THR A 154 23.62 -15.48 18.23
CA THR A 154 22.17 -15.45 17.99
C THR A 154 21.52 -14.10 18.34
N TRP A 155 21.97 -13.42 19.40
CA TRP A 155 21.43 -12.11 19.78
C TRP A 155 21.73 -11.04 18.72
N ILE A 156 22.96 -11.04 18.19
CA ILE A 156 23.34 -10.12 17.10
C ILE A 156 22.50 -10.40 15.85
N LYS A 157 22.22 -11.67 15.55
CA LYS A 157 21.32 -12.03 14.44
C LYS A 157 19.93 -11.46 14.62
N GLY A 158 19.32 -11.69 15.79
CA GLY A 158 18.00 -11.19 16.11
C GLY A 158 17.92 -9.66 16.03
N LEU A 159 18.89 -8.96 16.63
CA LEU A 159 18.94 -7.49 16.59
C LEU A 159 19.15 -6.95 15.18
N GLY A 160 20.03 -7.54 14.38
CA GLY A 160 20.29 -7.12 13.00
C GLY A 160 19.09 -7.30 12.08
N ILE A 161 18.42 -8.46 12.15
CA ILE A 161 17.19 -8.72 11.39
C ILE A 161 16.06 -7.80 11.86
N GLY A 162 15.92 -7.62 13.18
CA GLY A 162 14.90 -6.73 13.76
C GLY A 162 15.08 -5.27 13.32
N ALA A 163 16.32 -4.76 13.37
CA ALA A 163 16.62 -3.38 12.98
C ALA A 163 16.39 -3.14 11.48
N THR A 164 16.84 -4.05 10.61
CA THR A 164 16.63 -3.93 9.16
C THR A 164 15.15 -4.04 8.79
N THR A 165 14.40 -4.93 9.45
CA THR A 165 12.95 -5.09 9.25
C THR A 165 12.20 -3.84 9.72
N LEU A 166 12.62 -3.21 10.81
CA LEU A 166 12.05 -1.96 11.31
C LEU A 166 12.24 -0.82 10.30
N VAL A 167 13.44 -0.68 9.72
CA VAL A 167 13.73 0.32 8.68
C VAL A 167 12.88 0.07 7.44
N PHE A 168 12.81 -1.19 6.97
CA PHE A 168 11.96 -1.56 5.85
C PHE A 168 10.49 -1.21 6.11
N MET A 169 9.96 -1.56 7.28
CA MET A 169 8.58 -1.25 7.65
C MET A 169 8.29 0.26 7.66
N LEU A 170 9.21 1.08 8.18
CA LEU A 170 9.06 2.53 8.16
C LEU A 170 9.07 3.10 6.75
N VAL A 171 9.95 2.62 5.87
CA VAL A 171 10.02 3.06 4.47
C VAL A 171 8.78 2.60 3.69
N TYR A 172 8.30 1.38 3.94
CA TYR A 172 7.05 0.89 3.38
C TYR A 172 5.87 1.79 3.77
N GLY A 173 5.71 2.06 5.07
CA GLY A 173 4.70 3.01 5.55
C GLY A 173 4.84 4.39 4.91
N MET A 174 6.05 4.94 4.86
CA MET A 174 6.35 6.23 4.23
C MET A 174 5.85 6.28 2.79
N VAL A 175 6.15 5.25 1.99
CA VAL A 175 5.76 5.18 0.58
C VAL A 175 4.23 5.07 0.45
N GLU A 176 3.57 4.26 1.26
CA GLU A 176 2.11 4.10 1.22
C GLU A 176 1.38 5.41 1.60
N TYR A 177 1.85 6.13 2.62
CA TYR A 177 1.33 7.46 2.94
C TYR A 177 1.67 8.48 1.86
N PHE A 178 2.87 8.42 1.26
CA PHE A 178 3.24 9.27 0.14
C PHE A 178 2.25 9.13 -1.02
N LEU A 179 1.90 7.90 -1.42
CA LEU A 179 0.95 7.67 -2.52
C LEU A 179 -0.42 8.31 -2.24
N SER A 180 -0.86 8.25 -0.98
CA SER A 180 -2.10 8.89 -0.54
C SER A 180 -1.99 10.41 -0.55
N VAL A 181 -0.97 10.97 0.13
CA VAL A 181 -0.72 12.42 0.22
C VAL A 181 -0.57 13.04 -1.15
N ASP A 182 0.20 12.44 -2.05
CA ASP A 182 0.49 13.00 -3.38
C ASP A 182 -0.74 13.01 -4.29
N ASN A 183 -1.60 11.99 -4.18
CA ASN A 183 -2.88 11.98 -4.87
C ASN A 183 -3.88 12.97 -4.25
N PHE A 184 -3.69 13.38 -3.00
CA PHE A 184 -4.60 14.25 -2.27
C PHE A 184 -4.24 15.73 -2.39
N TYR A 185 -2.98 16.06 -2.12
CA TYR A 185 -2.39 17.38 -2.06
C TYR A 185 -1.29 17.46 -3.12
N GLU A 186 -1.38 18.41 -4.05
CA GLU A 186 -0.42 18.57 -5.14
C GLU A 186 0.92 19.14 -4.64
N LEU A 187 1.68 18.30 -3.93
CA LEU A 187 2.95 18.64 -3.33
C LEU A 187 4.12 18.34 -4.27
N LYS A 188 5.28 18.94 -3.96
CA LYS A 188 6.56 18.51 -4.55
C LYS A 188 6.94 17.13 -4.00
N PHE A 189 7.53 16.28 -4.83
CA PHE A 189 7.87 14.88 -4.49
C PHE A 189 8.59 14.74 -3.13
N GLY A 190 9.67 15.49 -2.92
CA GLY A 190 10.42 15.44 -1.65
C GLY A 190 9.61 15.90 -0.43
N GLY A 191 8.71 16.88 -0.61
CA GLY A 191 7.79 17.32 0.43
C GLY A 191 6.75 16.25 0.76
N ALA A 192 6.17 15.61 -0.25
CA ALA A 192 5.24 14.50 -0.06
C ALA A 192 5.91 13.29 0.62
N MET A 193 7.15 12.95 0.25
CA MET A 193 7.92 11.89 0.89
C MET A 193 8.22 12.19 2.37
N LYS A 194 8.66 13.42 2.67
CA LYS A 194 8.88 13.87 4.05
C LYS A 194 7.59 13.75 4.88
N ASN A 195 6.45 14.18 4.32
CA ASN A 195 5.16 14.07 4.98
C ASN A 195 4.77 12.60 5.19
N GLY A 196 4.96 11.74 4.18
CA GLY A 196 4.72 10.30 4.30
C GLY A 196 5.55 9.68 5.43
N PHE A 197 6.82 10.07 5.55
CA PHE A 197 7.70 9.60 6.63
C PHE A 197 7.22 10.08 8.00
N SER A 198 6.87 11.36 8.11
CA SER A 198 6.30 11.91 9.34
C SER A 198 5.03 11.15 9.75
N PHE A 199 4.12 10.82 8.82
CA PHE A 199 2.95 10.00 9.12
C PHE A 199 3.32 8.58 9.57
N ALA A 200 4.30 7.94 8.90
CA ALA A 200 4.76 6.61 9.26
C ALA A 200 5.28 6.55 10.72
N VAL A 201 6.03 7.58 11.14
CA VAL A 201 6.58 7.69 12.51
C VAL A 201 5.51 8.11 13.53
N MET A 202 4.74 9.16 13.24
CA MET A 202 3.70 9.66 14.17
C MET A 202 2.62 8.63 14.47
N HIS A 203 2.33 7.75 13.49
CA HIS A 203 1.35 6.67 13.63
C HIS A 203 2.01 5.29 13.61
N PHE A 204 3.22 5.19 14.15
CA PHE A 204 4.01 3.95 14.16
C PHE A 204 3.22 2.70 14.57
N PRO A 205 2.40 2.67 15.64
CA PRO A 205 1.65 1.46 16.00
C PRO A 205 0.68 0.99 14.89
N LEU A 206 0.07 1.93 14.18
CA LEU A 206 -0.86 1.65 13.09
C LEU A 206 -0.11 1.27 11.81
N THR A 207 1.01 1.94 11.52
CA THR A 207 1.92 1.56 10.44
C THR A 207 2.43 0.14 10.64
N LEU A 208 2.83 -0.22 11.87
CA LEU A 208 3.23 -1.58 12.24
C LEU A 208 2.09 -2.58 12.05
N LEU A 209 0.88 -2.29 12.54
CA LEU A 209 -0.27 -3.17 12.35
C LEU A 209 -0.56 -3.40 10.87
N TYR A 210 -0.55 -2.33 10.07
CA TYR A 210 -0.74 -2.42 8.62
C TYR A 210 0.35 -3.26 7.94
N PHE A 211 1.62 -3.04 8.30
CA PHE A 211 2.74 -3.84 7.80
C PHE A 211 2.59 -5.32 8.18
N VAL A 212 2.23 -5.63 9.43
CA VAL A 212 2.00 -7.00 9.86
C VAL A 212 0.84 -7.62 9.09
N VAL A 213 -0.27 -6.93 8.85
CA VAL A 213 -1.41 -7.51 8.11
C VAL A 213 -1.07 -7.72 6.62
N THR A 214 -0.36 -6.77 6.00
CA THR A 214 -0.12 -6.78 4.54
C THR A 214 1.15 -7.48 4.10
N MET A 215 2.14 -7.63 4.99
CA MET A 215 3.43 -8.28 4.70
C MET A 215 3.77 -9.36 5.72
N GLY A 216 3.58 -9.09 7.02
CA GLY A 216 3.94 -10.01 8.10
C GLY A 216 3.11 -11.30 8.15
N LEU A 217 1.79 -11.21 7.98
CA LEU A 217 0.87 -12.33 7.94
C LEU A 217 1.15 -13.17 6.69
N PRO A 218 1.33 -12.58 5.49
CA PRO A 218 1.82 -13.31 4.35
C PRO A 218 3.08 -14.12 4.60
N PHE A 219 4.09 -13.48 5.16
CA PHE A 219 5.35 -14.12 5.48
C PHE A 219 5.19 -15.21 6.54
N GLY A 220 4.40 -14.97 7.60
CA GLY A 220 4.15 -15.96 8.64
C GLY A 220 3.44 -17.21 8.11
N LEU A 221 2.52 -17.05 7.15
CA LEU A 221 1.84 -18.18 6.52
C LEU A 221 2.80 -19.07 5.73
N THR A 222 3.86 -18.53 5.12
CA THR A 222 4.83 -19.33 4.37
C THR A 222 5.59 -20.31 5.27
N LEU A 223 5.69 -20.02 6.57
CA LEU A 223 6.29 -20.91 7.56
C LEU A 223 5.44 -22.17 7.82
N LEU A 224 4.13 -22.13 7.52
CA LEU A 224 3.22 -23.25 7.70
C LEU A 224 3.22 -24.22 6.52
N SER A 225 3.41 -23.70 5.29
CA SER A 225 3.44 -24.50 4.06
C SER A 225 3.93 -23.67 2.89
N THR A 226 4.73 -24.23 1.99
CA THR A 226 5.12 -23.54 0.74
C THR A 226 3.90 -23.28 -0.17
N TRP A 227 2.83 -24.08 -0.04
CA TRP A 227 1.58 -23.88 -0.78
C TRP A 227 0.77 -22.68 -0.29
N SER A 228 0.96 -22.26 0.96
CA SER A 228 0.27 -21.07 1.50
C SER A 228 0.75 -19.79 0.80
N LEU A 229 2.01 -19.75 0.36
CA LEU A 229 2.56 -18.65 -0.43
C LEU A 229 1.82 -18.50 -1.76
N ILE A 230 1.57 -19.62 -2.46
CA ILE A 230 0.87 -19.62 -3.75
C ILE A 230 -0.59 -19.20 -3.56
N GLY A 231 -1.28 -19.79 -2.59
CA GLY A 231 -2.67 -19.45 -2.27
C GLY A 231 -2.81 -17.97 -1.91
N LEU A 232 -1.86 -17.44 -1.15
CA LEU A 232 -1.88 -16.04 -0.75
C LEU A 232 -1.51 -15.08 -1.88
N ALA A 233 -0.51 -15.42 -2.71
CA ALA A 233 -0.18 -14.65 -3.91
C ALA A 233 -1.41 -14.55 -4.82
N ALA A 234 -2.17 -15.64 -4.97
CA ALA A 234 -3.44 -15.63 -5.72
C ALA A 234 -4.49 -14.71 -5.07
N VAL A 235 -4.64 -14.72 -3.75
CA VAL A 235 -5.55 -13.80 -3.03
C VAL A 235 -5.16 -12.35 -3.24
N PHE A 236 -3.87 -12.01 -3.12
CA PHE A 236 -3.38 -10.64 -3.35
C PHE A 236 -3.56 -10.20 -4.80
N ALA A 237 -3.24 -11.09 -5.75
CA ALA A 237 -3.36 -10.84 -7.18
C ALA A 237 -4.80 -10.59 -7.63
N LEU A 238 -5.76 -11.32 -7.05
CA LEU A 238 -7.16 -11.25 -7.47
C LEU A 238 -7.96 -10.18 -6.72
N TRP A 239 -7.58 -9.82 -5.50
CA TRP A 239 -8.38 -8.92 -4.66
C TRP A 239 -7.61 -8.15 -3.59
N GLY A 240 -6.57 -8.76 -3.02
CA GLY A 240 -5.89 -8.22 -1.85
C GLY A 240 -5.18 -6.90 -2.12
N ASP A 241 -4.53 -6.71 -3.28
CA ASP A 241 -3.84 -5.44 -3.58
C ASP A 241 -4.84 -4.27 -3.62
N GLY A 242 -6.01 -4.43 -4.24
CA GLY A 242 -7.08 -3.43 -4.23
C GLY A 242 -7.59 -3.14 -2.81
N LEU A 243 -7.70 -4.17 -1.97
CA LEU A 243 -8.11 -4.02 -0.57
C LEU A 243 -7.08 -3.29 0.28
N THR A 244 -5.78 -3.51 0.03
CA THR A 244 -4.72 -2.75 0.71
C THR A 244 -4.79 -1.27 0.35
N VAL A 245 -4.96 -0.94 -0.93
CA VAL A 245 -5.11 0.45 -1.39
C VAL A 245 -6.34 1.11 -0.75
N LEU A 246 -7.48 0.40 -0.68
CA LEU A 246 -8.68 0.89 0.03
C LEU A 246 -8.39 1.19 1.50
N ALA A 247 -7.77 0.25 2.22
CA ALA A 247 -7.49 0.38 3.63
C ALA A 247 -6.58 1.59 3.92
N VAL A 248 -5.46 1.73 3.19
CA VAL A 248 -4.54 2.85 3.37
C VAL A 248 -5.17 4.17 2.97
N THR A 249 -5.93 4.21 1.87
CA THR A 249 -6.58 5.44 1.40
C THR A 249 -7.55 5.96 2.46
N LEU A 250 -8.48 5.12 2.92
CA LEU A 250 -9.48 5.52 3.92
C LEU A 250 -8.87 5.88 5.26
N PHE A 251 -7.82 5.14 5.67
CA PHE A 251 -7.09 5.45 6.89
C PHE A 251 -6.39 6.80 6.80
N SER A 252 -5.66 7.04 5.71
CA SER A 252 -4.96 8.30 5.45
C SER A 252 -5.93 9.47 5.39
N HIS A 253 -7.07 9.33 4.72
CA HIS A 253 -8.10 10.37 4.70
C HIS A 253 -8.62 10.70 6.10
N GLY A 254 -8.79 9.69 6.97
CA GLY A 254 -9.16 9.93 8.37
C GLY A 254 -8.10 10.73 9.14
N LEU A 255 -6.82 10.48 8.88
CA LEU A 255 -5.72 11.27 9.46
C LEU A 255 -5.69 12.68 8.88
N PHE A 256 -5.84 12.80 7.57
CA PHE A 256 -5.88 14.08 6.86
C PHE A 256 -7.02 14.95 7.37
N ASP A 257 -8.22 14.39 7.53
CA ASP A 257 -9.39 15.07 8.10
C ASP A 257 -9.11 15.64 9.49
N LYS A 258 -8.39 14.88 10.33
CA LYS A 258 -8.09 15.27 11.70
C LYS A 258 -6.95 16.28 11.80
N TYR A 259 -5.88 16.11 11.03
CA TYR A 259 -4.60 16.80 11.26
C TYR A 259 -4.23 17.82 10.16
N ILE A 260 -4.80 17.73 8.96
CA ILE A 260 -4.50 18.63 7.84
C ILE A 260 -5.73 19.43 7.43
N ASN A 261 -6.80 18.75 7.02
CA ASN A 261 -7.99 19.38 6.44
C ASN A 261 -8.73 20.27 7.44
N SER A 262 -8.72 19.90 8.72
CA SER A 262 -9.27 20.70 9.83
C SER A 262 -8.66 22.10 9.93
N VAL A 263 -7.43 22.29 9.43
CA VAL A 263 -6.68 23.56 9.51
C VAL A 263 -6.57 24.24 8.15
N TYR A 264 -6.26 23.50 7.10
CA TYR A 264 -5.87 24.07 5.80
C TYR A 264 -6.89 23.88 4.68
N HIS A 265 -7.78 22.89 4.79
CA HIS A 265 -8.58 22.40 3.67
C HIS A 265 -9.97 21.93 4.15
N THR A 266 -10.74 22.84 4.74
CA THR A 266 -12.02 22.52 5.41
C THR A 266 -13.03 21.85 4.49
N ASP A 267 -13.01 22.15 3.20
CA ASP A 267 -13.92 21.58 2.19
C ASP A 267 -13.68 20.09 1.93
N TYR A 268 -12.52 19.57 2.35
CA TYR A 268 -12.19 18.15 2.21
C TYR A 268 -12.57 17.30 3.42
N ILE A 269 -12.92 17.93 4.55
CA ILE A 269 -13.27 17.22 5.79
C ILE A 269 -14.48 16.31 5.53
N ASN A 270 -14.32 15.02 5.82
CA ASN A 270 -15.37 14.01 5.64
C ASN A 270 -15.93 13.93 4.21
N LYS A 271 -15.20 14.42 3.20
CA LYS A 271 -15.66 14.35 1.80
C LYS A 271 -16.00 12.90 1.42
N GLY A 272 -17.17 12.70 0.83
CA GLY A 272 -17.72 11.37 0.49
C GLY A 272 -18.43 10.64 1.63
N LEU A 273 -18.59 11.25 2.81
CA LEU A 273 -19.39 10.74 3.93
C LEU A 273 -20.67 11.56 4.10
N ALA A 274 -21.63 11.02 4.87
CA ALA A 274 -22.80 11.79 5.28
C ALA A 274 -22.41 13.03 6.07
N ALA A 275 -23.15 14.12 5.88
CA ALA A 275 -23.03 15.30 6.72
C ALA A 275 -23.26 14.89 8.18
N LYS A 276 -22.43 15.41 9.09
CA LYS A 276 -22.74 15.29 10.52
C LYS A 276 -23.99 16.12 10.75
N GLU A 277 -25.06 15.49 11.25
CA GLU A 277 -26.22 16.24 11.75
C GLU A 277 -25.70 17.29 12.75
N PRO A 278 -26.18 18.54 12.69
CA PRO A 278 -25.84 19.51 13.69
C PRO A 278 -26.23 18.91 15.04
N THR A 279 -25.23 18.65 15.88
CA THR A 279 -25.46 18.33 17.28
C THR A 279 -26.43 19.40 17.78
N ASN A 280 -27.60 19.01 18.27
CA ASN A 280 -28.52 19.90 18.96
C ASN A 280 -27.79 20.45 20.19
N GLU A 281 -26.95 21.46 19.98
CA GLU A 281 -26.48 22.36 21.01
C GLU A 281 -27.74 23.03 21.53
N ARG A 282 -28.25 22.44 22.62
CA ARG A 282 -29.09 23.05 23.64
C ARG A 282 -29.58 24.44 23.25
N ARG A 283 -30.66 24.52 22.46
CA ARG A 283 -31.73 25.45 22.77
C ARG A 283 -32.28 25.06 24.14
N LYS A 284 -31.52 25.37 25.19
CA LYS A 284 -32.08 25.82 26.45
C LYS A 284 -32.36 27.31 26.27
N ASP A 285 -33.26 27.62 25.34
CA ASP A 285 -34.16 28.74 25.51
C ASP A 285 -35.24 28.20 26.45
N ASN A 286 -34.89 28.07 27.73
CA ASN A 286 -35.90 28.04 28.77
C ASN A 286 -36.11 29.51 29.14
N GLY A 287 -37.29 30.01 28.77
CA GLY A 287 -37.82 31.27 29.30
C GLY A 287 -38.15 31.21 30.78
#